data_AF-A0A8B8GFV7-F1
#
_entry.id   AF-A0A8B8GFV7-F1
#
_cell.length_a   1.000
_cell.length_b   1.000
_cell.length_c   1.000
_cell.angle_alpha   90.00
_cell.angle_beta   90.00
_cell.angle_gamma   90.00
#
_symmetry.space_group_name_H-M   'P 1'
#
loop_
_entity.id
_entity.type
_entity.pdbx_description
1 polymer ?
#
loop_
_entity_poly.entity_id
_entity_poly.type
_entity_poly.pdbx_seq_one_letter_code
_entity_poly.pdbx_strand_id
1 'polypeptide(L)'
;MAPAKLKRHLSSKHANLQSKEKNYFERLLNNQMNQRKHFKKIVTISDKAQIASYKVAEIIAKQLKPHTIAESLILPACSEIVQIMFGDDAKKRNYENSAFRRYNKKQNYTHVR
;
A
#
# COMPACT_ATOMS: atom_id res chain seq x y z
N MET A 1 29.51 13.74 10.35
CA MET A 1 30.25 15.03 10.37
C MET A 1 31.18 15.05 11.57
N ALA A 2 32.38 15.59 11.45
CA ALA A 2 33.25 15.77 12.63
C ALA A 2 32.71 16.90 13.54
N PRO A 3 32.88 16.84 14.88
CA PRO A 3 32.37 17.84 15.82
C PRO A 3 32.80 19.28 15.47
N ALA A 4 34.07 19.47 15.08
CA ALA A 4 34.60 20.77 14.67
C ALA A 4 33.88 21.36 13.43
N LYS A 5 33.37 20.51 12.54
CA LYS A 5 32.62 20.93 11.34
C LYS A 5 31.15 21.21 11.65
N LEU A 6 30.61 20.68 12.74
CA LEU A 6 29.21 20.83 13.11
C LEU A 6 28.88 22.26 13.51
N LYS A 7 29.70 22.87 14.39
CA LYS A 7 29.52 24.27 14.82
C LYS A 7 29.54 25.24 13.64
N ARG A 8 30.54 25.10 12.76
CA ARG A 8 30.66 25.91 11.53
C ARG A 8 29.48 25.70 10.58
N HIS A 9 29.01 24.47 10.42
CA HIS A 9 27.88 24.17 9.55
C HIS A 9 26.58 24.77 10.08
N LEU A 10 26.34 24.64 11.39
CA LEU A 10 25.19 25.25 12.05
C LEU A 10 25.19 26.77 11.85
N SER A 11 26.33 27.44 12.05
CA SER A 11 26.41 28.90 11.90
C SER A 11 26.34 29.38 10.45
N SER A 12 26.89 28.63 9.49
CA SER A 12 26.93 29.04 8.08
C SER A 12 25.70 28.65 7.26
N LYS A 13 25.05 27.52 7.57
CA LYS A 13 23.92 26.99 6.79
C LYS A 13 22.59 27.08 7.54
N HIS A 14 22.62 27.17 8.86
CA HIS A 14 21.44 27.20 9.71
C HIS A 14 21.55 28.28 10.79
N ALA A 15 21.95 29.49 10.39
CA ALA A 15 22.17 30.61 11.31
C ALA A 15 20.95 30.89 12.22
N ASN A 16 19.74 30.69 11.68
CA ASN A 16 18.47 30.81 12.41
C ASN A 16 18.26 29.74 13.50
N LEU A 17 19.00 28.63 13.46
CA LEU A 17 18.96 27.54 14.44
C LEU A 17 20.10 27.60 15.46
N GLN A 18 21.12 28.45 15.23
CA GLN A 18 22.33 28.51 16.06
C GLN A 18 22.07 28.90 17.51
N SER A 19 21.10 29.78 17.75
CA SER A 19 20.72 30.26 19.08
C SER A 19 19.64 29.41 19.77
N LYS A 20 19.17 28.34 19.13
CA LYS A 20 18.11 27.49 19.69
C LYS A 20 18.69 26.55 20.74
N GLU A 21 17.96 26.35 21.82
CA GLU A 21 18.34 25.45 22.90
C GLU A 21 18.09 23.97 22.54
N LYS A 22 18.71 23.05 23.29
CA LYS A 22 18.58 21.60 23.10
C LYS A 22 17.13 21.13 23.01
N ASN A 23 16.24 21.65 23.85
CA ASN A 23 14.82 21.29 23.90
C ASN A 23 14.11 21.50 22.55
N TYR A 24 14.51 22.52 21.79
CA TYR A 24 13.99 22.75 20.44
C TYR A 24 14.30 21.58 19.50
N PHE A 25 15.54 21.09 19.53
CA PHE A 25 15.99 19.99 18.68
C PHE A 25 15.38 18.65 19.09
N GLU A 26 15.17 18.41 20.39
CA GLU A 26 14.45 17.23 20.88
C GLU A 26 13.00 17.21 20.38
N ARG A 27 12.31 18.36 20.46
CA ARG A 27 10.95 18.50 19.91
C ARG A 27 10.93 18.34 18.38
N LEU A 28 11.91 18.92 17.69
CA LEU A 28 12.05 18.78 16.23
C LEU A 28 12.24 17.31 15.82
N LEU A 29 13.10 16.57 16.55
CA LEU A 29 13.31 15.15 16.33
C LEU A 29 12.01 14.36 16.52
N ASN A 30 11.28 14.59 17.61
CA ASN A 30 9.99 13.93 17.85
C ASN A 30 8.98 14.23 16.74
N ASN A 31 8.91 15.48 16.27
CA ASN A 31 8.05 15.87 15.16
C ASN A 31 8.44 15.14 13.86
N GLN A 32 9.74 15.06 13.55
CA GLN A 32 10.25 14.33 12.38
C GLN A 32 9.98 12.84 12.47
N MET A 33 10.13 12.22 13.66
CA MET A 33 9.81 10.81 13.87
C MET A 33 8.32 10.52 13.64
N ASN A 34 7.44 11.43 14.04
CA ASN A 34 6.01 11.32 13.78
C ASN A 34 5.70 11.50 12.28
N GLN A 35 6.29 12.50 11.62
CA GLN A 35 6.17 12.67 10.18
C GLN A 35 6.66 11.45 9.40
N ARG A 36 7.77 10.82 9.82
CA ARG A 36 8.30 9.59 9.21
C ARG A 36 7.27 8.47 9.19
N LYS A 37 6.48 8.30 10.26
CA LYS A 37 5.43 7.26 10.33
C LYS A 37 4.37 7.51 9.24
N HIS A 38 3.96 8.76 9.04
CA HIS A 38 3.01 9.13 8.00
C HIS A 38 3.57 8.87 6.60
N PHE A 39 4.80 9.30 6.32
CA PHE A 39 5.45 9.04 5.04
C PHE A 39 5.58 7.54 4.75
N LYS A 40 6.02 6.74 5.74
CA LYS A 40 6.11 5.29 5.59
C LYS A 40 4.75 4.69 5.21
N LYS A 41 3.68 5.10 5.89
CA LYS A 41 2.32 4.64 5.57
C LYS A 41 1.93 4.99 4.14
N ILE A 42 2.12 6.25 3.71
CA ILE A 42 1.76 6.71 2.36
C ILE A 42 2.52 5.92 1.29
N VAL A 43 3.84 5.77 1.43
CA VAL A 43 4.67 5.01 0.48
C VAL A 43 4.23 3.54 0.41
N THR A 44 4.00 2.90 1.56
CA THR A 44 3.55 1.49 1.57
C THR A 44 2.18 1.28 0.92
N ILE A 45 1.27 2.26 1.02
CA ILE A 45 -0.03 2.20 0.34
C ILE A 45 0.16 2.33 -1.17
N SER A 46 1.04 3.23 -1.61
CA SER A 46 1.39 3.40 -3.02
C SER A 46 1.96 2.12 -3.63
N ASP A 47 2.92 1.48 -2.95
CA ASP A 47 3.55 0.24 -3.43
C ASP A 47 2.51 -0.89 -3.57
N LYS A 48 1.65 -1.07 -2.56
CA LYS A 48 0.56 -2.05 -2.61
C LYS A 48 -0.42 -1.77 -3.75
N ALA A 49 -0.81 -0.51 -3.96
CA ALA A 49 -1.72 -0.12 -5.03
C ALA A 49 -1.11 -0.38 -6.41
N GLN A 50 0.19 -0.14 -6.57
CA GLN A 50 0.92 -0.45 -7.80
C GLN A 50 0.96 -1.96 -8.08
N ILE A 51 1.30 -2.78 -7.08
CA ILE A 51 1.29 -4.25 -7.21
C ILE A 51 -0.11 -4.76 -7.56
N ALA A 52 -1.14 -4.24 -6.89
CA ALA A 52 -2.53 -4.60 -7.18
C ALA A 52 -2.93 -4.25 -8.63
N SER A 53 -2.58 -3.05 -9.09
CA SER A 53 -2.87 -2.60 -10.46
C SER A 53 -2.19 -3.51 -11.50
N TYR A 54 -0.92 -3.86 -11.27
CA TYR A 54 -0.19 -4.79 -12.13
C TYR A 54 -0.85 -6.18 -12.16
N LYS A 55 -1.27 -6.70 -11.01
CA LYS A 55 -1.96 -8.00 -10.91
C LYS A 55 -3.30 -8.01 -11.63
N VAL A 56 -4.07 -6.93 -11.55
CA VAL A 56 -5.33 -6.78 -12.29
C VAL A 56 -5.07 -6.78 -13.80
N ALA A 57 -4.06 -6.03 -14.26
CA ALA A 57 -3.66 -6.04 -15.66
C ALA A 57 -3.21 -7.44 -16.14
N GLU A 58 -2.48 -8.18 -15.30
CA GLU A 58 -2.08 -9.57 -15.58
C GLU A 58 -3.30 -10.49 -15.76
N ILE A 59 -4.31 -10.39 -14.88
CA ILE A 59 -5.55 -11.15 -14.98
C ILE A 59 -6.29 -10.82 -16.28
N ILE A 60 -6.35 -9.54 -16.65
CA ILE A 60 -6.97 -9.08 -17.90
C ILE A 60 -6.24 -9.64 -19.12
N ALA A 61 -4.91 -9.50 -19.14
CA ALA A 61 -4.09 -9.96 -20.26
C ALA A 61 -4.20 -11.48 -20.46
N LYS A 62 -4.26 -12.28 -19.39
CA LYS A 62 -4.38 -13.74 -19.48
C LYS A 62 -5.69 -14.23 -20.07
N GLN A 63 -6.78 -13.47 -19.95
CA GLN A 63 -8.08 -13.95 -20.40
C GLN A 63 -8.30 -13.86 -21.91
N LEU A 64 -7.52 -13.06 -22.66
CA LEU A 64 -7.45 -13.00 -24.13
C LEU A 64 -8.81 -12.97 -24.90
N LYS A 65 -9.94 -12.73 -24.22
CA LYS A 65 -11.29 -12.87 -24.77
C LYS A 65 -12.08 -11.56 -24.71
N PRO A 66 -13.00 -11.33 -25.66
CA PRO A 66 -13.78 -10.10 -25.75
C PRO A 66 -14.71 -9.89 -24.55
N HIS A 67 -15.05 -8.62 -24.36
CA HIS A 67 -15.86 -7.87 -23.37
C HIS A 67 -17.04 -8.54 -22.64
N THR A 68 -17.42 -9.78 -22.95
CA THR A 68 -18.57 -10.49 -22.37
C THR A 68 -18.26 -11.19 -21.02
N ILE A 69 -17.00 -11.18 -20.57
CA ILE A 69 -16.51 -11.90 -19.37
C ILE A 69 -16.32 -10.96 -18.16
N ALA A 70 -17.05 -9.84 -18.11
CA ALA A 70 -16.89 -8.84 -17.05
C ALA A 70 -17.04 -9.45 -15.64
N GLU A 71 -18.10 -10.24 -15.39
CA GLU A 71 -18.33 -10.84 -14.07
C GLU A 71 -17.22 -11.83 -13.66
N SER A 72 -16.70 -12.60 -14.63
CA SER A 72 -15.67 -13.61 -14.37
C SER A 72 -14.29 -13.03 -14.13
N LEU A 73 -14.08 -11.77 -14.51
CA LEU A 73 -12.81 -11.07 -14.42
C LEU A 73 -12.79 -10.04 -13.28
N ILE A 74 -13.90 -9.33 -13.06
CA ILE A 74 -14.05 -8.36 -11.96
C ILE A 74 -13.89 -9.07 -10.61
N LEU A 75 -14.46 -10.25 -10.46
CA LEU A 75 -14.42 -10.96 -9.18
C LEU A 75 -13.00 -11.40 -8.74
N PRO A 76 -12.20 -12.10 -9.58
CA PRO A 76 -10.82 -12.43 -9.22
C PRO A 76 -9.94 -11.18 -9.08
N ALA A 77 -10.14 -10.15 -9.91
CA ALA A 77 -9.43 -8.89 -9.79
C ALA A 77 -9.68 -8.22 -8.43
N CYS A 78 -10.95 -8.10 -8.02
CA CYS A 78 -11.33 -7.54 -6.71
C CYS A 78 -10.79 -8.37 -5.54
N SER A 79 -10.81 -9.70 -5.65
CA SER A 79 -10.26 -10.59 -4.63
C SER A 79 -8.76 -10.35 -4.42
N GLU A 80 -8.01 -10.15 -5.51
CA GLU A 80 -6.57 -9.94 -5.46
C GLU A 80 -6.20 -8.54 -4.96
N ILE A 81 -6.97 -7.51 -5.36
CA ILE A 81 -6.84 -6.16 -4.80
C ILE A 81 -7.03 -6.21 -3.27
N VAL A 82 -8.06 -6.90 -2.78
CA VAL A 82 -8.35 -6.97 -1.34
C VAL A 82 -7.22 -7.66 -0.60
N GLN A 83 -6.69 -8.76 -1.14
CA GLN A 83 -5.56 -9.46 -0.54
C GLN A 83 -4.31 -8.56 -0.43
N ILE A 84 -3.95 -7.88 -1.51
CA ILE A 84 -2.73 -7.06 -1.56
C ILE A 84 -2.85 -5.83 -0.64
N MET A 85 -4.01 -5.19 -0.64
CA MET A 85 -4.24 -3.99 0.15
C MET A 85 -4.40 -4.30 1.64
N PHE A 86 -5.20 -5.31 1.98
CA PHE A 86 -5.68 -5.56 3.34
C PHE A 86 -5.21 -6.88 3.98
N GLY A 87 -4.53 -7.75 3.23
CA GLY A 87 -3.99 -9.02 3.70
C GLY A 87 -4.95 -10.21 3.54
N ASP A 88 -4.45 -11.41 3.87
CA ASP A 88 -5.14 -12.68 3.63
C ASP A 88 -6.42 -12.85 4.48
N ASP A 89 -6.45 -12.30 5.69
CA ASP A 89 -7.61 -12.36 6.56
C ASP A 89 -8.81 -11.59 5.98
N ALA A 90 -8.53 -10.46 5.33
CA ALA A 90 -9.56 -9.70 4.61
C ALA A 90 -10.06 -10.46 3.38
N LYS A 91 -9.17 -11.18 2.67
CA LYS A 91 -9.53 -12.04 1.55
C LYS A 91 -10.48 -13.16 2.00
N LYS A 92 -10.16 -13.86 3.09
CA LYS A 92 -10.98 -14.94 3.67
C LYS A 92 -12.38 -14.47 4.04
N ARG A 93 -12.49 -13.33 4.73
CA ARG A 93 -13.79 -12.72 5.06
C ARG A 93 -14.62 -12.40 3.82
N ASN A 94 -13.97 -11.93 2.75
CA ASN A 94 -14.64 -11.69 1.47
C ASN A 94 -15.13 -12.98 0.79
N TYR A 95 -14.43 -14.10 0.95
CA TYR A 95 -14.91 -15.41 0.47
C TYR A 95 -16.08 -15.96 1.30
N GLU A 96 -16.13 -15.65 2.60
CA GLU A 96 -17.20 -16.09 3.48
C GLU A 96 -18.53 -15.37 3.23
N ASN A 97 -18.48 -14.15 2.68
CA ASN A 97 -19.65 -13.38 2.26
C ASN A 97 -20.48 -14.12 1.21
N SER A 98 -21.80 -14.15 1.43
CA SER A 98 -22.77 -14.99 0.72
C SER A 98 -22.80 -14.80 -0.81
N ALA A 99 -22.39 -13.64 -1.32
CA ALA A 99 -22.29 -13.35 -2.75
C ALA A 99 -21.11 -14.10 -3.45
N PHE A 100 -19.92 -14.11 -2.83
CA PHE A 100 -18.74 -14.81 -3.36
C PHE A 100 -18.90 -16.33 -3.30
N ARG A 101 -19.50 -16.84 -2.22
CA ARG A 101 -19.85 -18.27 -2.08
C ARG A 101 -20.77 -18.76 -3.20
N ARG A 102 -21.78 -17.97 -3.59
CA ARG A 102 -22.72 -18.30 -4.68
C ARG A 102 -22.05 -18.35 -6.05
N TYR A 103 -21.11 -17.44 -6.33
CA TYR A 103 -20.34 -17.44 -7.58
C TYR A 103 -19.43 -18.67 -7.70
N ASN A 104 -18.65 -18.99 -6.66
CA ASN A 104 -17.79 -20.17 -6.66
C ASN A 104 -18.59 -21.48 -6.79
N LYS A 105 -19.77 -21.54 -6.16
CA LYS A 105 -20.68 -22.68 -6.32
C LYS A 105 -21.12 -22.85 -7.79
N LYS A 106 -21.46 -21.78 -8.52
CA LYS A 106 -21.83 -21.85 -9.95
C LYS A 106 -20.69 -22.33 -10.87
N GLN A 107 -19.45 -21.92 -10.65
CA GLN A 107 -18.28 -22.34 -11.47
C GLN A 107 -17.87 -23.81 -11.24
N ASN A 108 -18.18 -24.39 -10.08
CA ASN A 108 -17.92 -25.81 -9.79
C ASN A 108 -18.96 -26.76 -10.40
N TYR A 109 -20.16 -26.29 -10.74
CA TYR A 109 -21.17 -27.10 -11.45
C TYR A 109 -20.97 -27.14 -12.97
N THR A 110 -20.20 -26.20 -13.55
CA THR A 110 -20.00 -26.11 -15.01
C THR A 110 -18.90 -27.03 -15.55
N HIS A 111 -18.22 -27.82 -14.69
CA HIS A 111 -17.22 -28.82 -15.09
C HIS A 111 -17.70 -30.27 -14.91
N VAL A 112 -18.98 -30.49 -14.62
CA VAL A 112 -19.62 -31.81 -14.61
C VAL A 112 -20.68 -31.85 -15.71
N ARG A 113 -20.22 -31.82 -16.97
CA ARG A 113 -20.98 -32.26 -18.14
C ARG A 113 -20.05 -32.53 -19.31
#